data_AF-A0A9W9NTA5-F1
#
_entry.id   AF-A0A9W9NTA5-F1
#
_cell.length_a   1.000
_cell.length_b   1.000
_cell.length_c   1.000
_cell.angle_alpha   90.00
_cell.angle_beta   90.00
_cell.angle_gamma   90.00
#
_symmetry.space_group_name_H-M   'P 1'
#
loop_
_entity.id
_entity.type
_entity.pdbx_description
1 polymer ?
#
loop_
_entity_poly.entity_id
_entity_poly.type
_entity_poly.pdbx_seq_one_letter_code
_entity_poly.pdbx_strand_id
1 'polypeptide(L)'
;MADDNKDWELEQGIPQFEDPFIQQYLKGRNALIEEEHKRRHDAAFRKSLSPIAARACSIVSQIRAREREQIWTQGLDEATAHESDEILYPGVMFHNAKGRMEKTNLWKIVSKMPKGSLLHAHLDAMYDPDFLIEQAFNTPGMHISAPQALVTPEDYGSAPFALQFSSRSPNEPVTTSLWEDNYEPAALIPLQTAASSFPKGGEPDSGNG
;
A
#
# COMPACT_ATOMS: atom_id res chain seq x y z
N MET A 1 -16.28 -32.08 -32.30
CA MET A 1 -16.54 -30.62 -32.18
C MET A 1 -15.31 -29.75 -32.46
N ALA A 2 -14.06 -30.25 -32.38
CA ALA A 2 -12.88 -29.47 -32.80
C ALA A 2 -12.62 -29.51 -34.32
N ASP A 3 -12.97 -30.62 -35.01
CA ASP A 3 -12.77 -30.76 -36.47
C ASP A 3 -13.68 -29.85 -37.31
N ASP A 4 -14.97 -29.74 -36.98
CA ASP A 4 -15.91 -28.86 -37.72
C ASP A 4 -15.46 -27.40 -37.79
N ASN A 5 -14.74 -26.93 -36.76
CA ASN A 5 -14.27 -25.55 -36.71
C ASN A 5 -13.09 -25.31 -37.66
N LYS A 6 -12.25 -26.34 -37.88
CA LYS A 6 -11.04 -26.23 -38.69
C LYS A 6 -11.36 -26.29 -40.19
N ASP A 7 -12.32 -27.12 -40.57
CA ASP A 7 -12.82 -27.21 -41.95
C ASP A 7 -13.53 -25.91 -42.36
N TRP A 8 -14.35 -25.33 -41.47
CA TRP A 8 -14.96 -24.01 -41.70
C TRP A 8 -13.91 -22.89 -41.81
N GLU A 9 -12.89 -22.89 -40.95
CA GLU A 9 -11.79 -21.90 -41.01
C GLU A 9 -11.06 -21.96 -42.34
N LEU A 10 -10.80 -23.15 -42.86
CA LEU A 10 -10.20 -23.37 -44.18
C LEU A 10 -11.10 -22.88 -45.32
N GLU A 11 -12.41 -23.15 -45.25
CA GLU A 11 -13.39 -22.67 -46.23
C GLU A 11 -13.51 -21.15 -46.26
N GLN A 12 -13.39 -20.49 -45.11
CA GLN A 12 -13.39 -19.02 -44.99
C GLN A 12 -12.02 -18.39 -45.33
N GLY A 13 -11.01 -19.18 -45.66
CA GLY A 13 -9.67 -18.70 -45.99
C GLY A 13 -8.93 -18.11 -44.79
N ILE A 14 -9.27 -18.53 -43.58
CA ILE A 14 -8.61 -18.10 -42.35
C ILE A 14 -7.21 -18.73 -42.31
N PRO A 15 -6.14 -17.91 -42.19
CA PRO A 15 -4.78 -18.42 -42.16
C PRO A 15 -4.55 -19.41 -41.01
N GLN A 16 -3.97 -20.56 -41.34
CA GLN A 16 -3.64 -21.62 -40.39
C GLN A 16 -2.29 -21.32 -39.70
N PHE A 17 -2.08 -21.90 -38.52
CA PHE A 17 -0.85 -21.70 -37.77
C PHE A 17 0.39 -22.07 -38.60
N GLU A 18 0.29 -23.13 -39.40
CA GLU A 18 1.36 -23.65 -40.25
C GLU A 18 1.62 -22.80 -41.50
N ASP A 19 0.76 -21.82 -41.83
CA ASP A 19 0.90 -21.03 -43.05
C ASP A 19 2.18 -20.19 -43.06
N PRO A 20 2.88 -20.06 -44.21
CA PRO A 20 4.14 -19.34 -44.30
C PRO A 20 4.07 -17.89 -43.81
N PHE A 21 2.94 -17.22 -44.05
CA PHE A 21 2.70 -15.86 -43.58
C PHE A 21 2.60 -15.77 -42.04
N ILE A 22 1.87 -16.70 -41.41
CA ILE A 22 1.76 -16.77 -39.94
C ILE A 22 3.11 -17.11 -39.31
N GLN A 23 3.85 -18.06 -39.88
CA GLN A 23 5.20 -18.39 -39.43
C GLN A 23 6.16 -17.21 -39.54
N GLN A 24 6.10 -16.44 -40.63
CA GLN A 24 6.91 -15.22 -40.80
C GLN A 24 6.53 -14.14 -39.78
N TYR A 25 5.24 -13.94 -39.51
CA TYR A 25 4.76 -13.05 -38.45
C TYR A 25 5.28 -13.48 -37.07
N LEU A 26 5.15 -14.75 -36.71
CA LEU A 26 5.61 -15.29 -35.43
C LEU A 26 7.12 -15.14 -35.28
N LYS A 27 7.88 -15.38 -36.35
CA LYS A 27 9.33 -15.15 -36.38
C LYS A 27 9.68 -13.68 -36.14
N GLY A 28 8.99 -12.76 -36.82
CA GLY A 28 9.16 -11.32 -36.62
C GLY A 28 8.84 -10.89 -35.19
N ARG A 29 7.70 -11.34 -34.65
CA ARG A 29 7.29 -11.11 -33.26
C ARG A 29 8.33 -11.62 -32.26
N ASN A 30 8.79 -12.87 -32.43
CA ASN A 30 9.79 -13.46 -31.54
C ASN A 30 11.13 -12.72 -31.61
N ALA A 31 11.55 -12.28 -32.82
CA ALA A 31 12.75 -11.47 -32.98
C ALA A 31 12.64 -10.12 -32.24
N LEU A 32 11.47 -9.47 -32.27
CA LEU A 32 11.24 -8.24 -31.51
C LEU A 32 11.27 -8.48 -29.99
N ILE A 33 10.66 -9.56 -29.51
CA ILE A 33 10.70 -9.95 -28.09
C ILE A 33 12.15 -10.22 -27.64
N GLU A 34 12.94 -10.90 -28.47
CA GLU A 34 14.36 -11.13 -28.19
C GLU A 34 15.16 -9.83 -28.15
N GLU A 35 14.90 -8.89 -29.06
CA GLU A 35 15.52 -7.56 -29.05
C GLU A 35 15.15 -6.77 -27.79
N GLU A 36 13.89 -6.80 -27.36
CA GLU A 36 13.49 -6.23 -26.06
C GLU A 36 14.24 -6.88 -24.91
N HIS A 37 14.29 -8.22 -24.86
CA HIS A 37 14.98 -8.96 -23.81
C HIS A 37 16.47 -8.60 -23.74
N LYS A 38 17.12 -8.35 -24.89
CA LYS A 38 18.53 -7.90 -24.94
C LYS A 38 18.71 -6.50 -24.38
N ARG A 39 17.72 -5.62 -24.51
CA ARG A 39 17.77 -4.21 -24.08
C ARG A 39 17.33 -3.96 -22.63
N ARG A 40 16.79 -4.97 -21.95
CA ARG A 40 16.40 -4.84 -20.54
C ARG A 40 17.58 -4.48 -19.64
N HIS A 41 17.34 -3.65 -18.65
CA HIS A 41 18.34 -3.29 -17.62
C HIS A 41 18.95 -4.52 -16.92
N ASP A 42 18.16 -5.59 -16.73
CA ASP A 42 18.60 -6.82 -16.06
C ASP A 42 19.17 -7.90 -17.00
N ALA A 43 19.36 -7.62 -18.31
CA ALA A 43 19.73 -8.65 -19.30
C ALA A 43 21.04 -9.38 -18.97
N ALA A 44 22.10 -8.65 -18.57
CA ALA A 44 23.38 -9.24 -18.19
C ALA A 44 23.29 -10.07 -16.91
N PHE A 45 22.52 -9.59 -15.93
CA PHE A 45 22.26 -10.32 -14.68
C PHE A 45 21.50 -11.63 -14.95
N ARG A 46 20.48 -11.60 -15.80
CA ARG A 46 19.72 -12.81 -16.17
C ARG A 46 20.58 -13.86 -16.87
N LYS A 47 21.54 -13.45 -17.71
CA LYS A 47 22.50 -14.36 -18.38
C LYS A 47 23.49 -15.03 -17.42
N SER A 48 23.74 -14.43 -16.26
CA SER A 48 24.69 -14.91 -15.25
C SER A 48 24.04 -15.62 -14.06
N LEU A 49 22.72 -15.89 -14.12
CA LEU A 49 22.01 -16.56 -13.03
C LEU A 49 22.54 -17.97 -12.81
N SER A 50 22.74 -18.32 -11.54
CA SER A 50 22.97 -19.70 -11.15
C SER A 50 21.71 -20.56 -11.39
N PRO A 51 21.84 -21.89 -11.53
CA PRO A 51 20.69 -22.77 -11.70
C PRO A 51 19.63 -22.64 -10.60
N ILE A 52 20.07 -22.39 -9.36
CA ILE A 52 19.17 -22.19 -8.22
C ILE A 52 18.41 -20.85 -8.32
N ALA A 53 19.09 -19.78 -8.74
CA ALA A 53 18.47 -18.48 -8.94
C ALA A 53 17.46 -18.51 -10.09
N ALA A 54 17.79 -19.19 -11.19
CA ALA A 54 16.87 -19.40 -12.31
C ALA A 54 15.59 -20.15 -11.86
N ARG A 55 15.75 -21.20 -11.03
CA ARG A 55 14.63 -21.93 -10.44
C ARG A 55 13.79 -21.03 -9.52
N ALA A 56 14.43 -20.25 -8.65
CA ALA A 56 13.73 -19.30 -7.78
C ALA A 56 12.93 -18.27 -8.59
N CYS A 57 13.52 -17.69 -9.64
CA CYS A 57 12.82 -16.77 -10.55
C CYS A 57 11.59 -17.42 -11.21
N SER A 58 11.69 -18.69 -11.63
CA SER A 58 10.56 -19.42 -12.19
C SER A 58 9.43 -19.59 -11.17
N ILE A 59 9.76 -19.98 -9.93
CA ILE A 59 8.78 -20.17 -8.85
C ILE A 59 8.08 -18.84 -8.53
N VAL A 60 8.83 -17.76 -8.33
CA VAL A 60 8.29 -16.42 -8.06
C VAL A 60 7.41 -15.94 -9.22
N SER A 61 7.79 -16.24 -10.47
CA SER A 61 6.99 -15.86 -11.64
C SER A 61 5.65 -16.60 -11.68
N GLN A 62 5.63 -17.89 -11.33
CA GLN A 62 4.40 -18.68 -11.23
C GLN A 62 3.50 -18.19 -10.10
N ILE A 63 4.08 -17.88 -8.93
CA ILE A 63 3.34 -17.28 -7.81
C ILE A 63 2.69 -15.97 -8.25
N ARG A 64 3.45 -15.08 -8.89
CA ARG A 64 2.93 -13.80 -9.38
C ARG A 64 1.82 -13.98 -10.42
N ALA A 65 1.93 -14.95 -11.33
CA ALA A 65 0.88 -15.23 -12.31
C ALA A 65 -0.40 -15.73 -11.62
N ARG A 66 -0.27 -16.70 -10.73
CA ARG A 66 -1.38 -17.24 -9.94
C ARG A 66 -2.08 -16.18 -9.11
N GLU A 67 -1.33 -15.33 -8.40
CA GLU A 67 -1.91 -14.28 -7.57
C GLU A 67 -2.60 -13.20 -8.41
N ARG A 68 -2.06 -12.87 -9.59
CA ARG A 68 -2.74 -11.97 -10.53
C ARG A 68 -4.15 -12.48 -10.85
N GLU A 69 -4.26 -13.74 -11.23
CA GLU A 69 -5.52 -14.39 -11.63
C GLU A 69 -6.48 -14.62 -10.45
N GLN A 70 -5.95 -14.97 -9.27
CA GLN A 70 -6.78 -15.42 -8.15
C GLN A 70 -7.09 -14.34 -7.13
N ILE A 71 -6.25 -13.31 -7.01
CA ILE A 71 -6.35 -12.31 -5.92
C ILE A 71 -6.68 -10.93 -6.48
N TRP A 72 -6.12 -10.60 -7.64
CA TRP A 72 -6.16 -9.25 -8.22
C TRP A 72 -7.10 -9.12 -9.43
N THR A 73 -7.73 -10.22 -9.86
CA THR A 73 -8.74 -10.20 -10.94
C THR A 73 -10.09 -10.79 -10.51
N GLN A 74 -10.26 -11.16 -9.23
CA GLN A 74 -11.56 -11.55 -8.69
C GLN A 74 -12.48 -10.31 -8.56
N GLY A 75 -13.71 -10.40 -9.07
CA GLY A 75 -14.71 -9.32 -9.05
C GLY A 75 -14.61 -8.32 -10.19
N LEU A 76 -13.88 -8.65 -11.27
CA LEU A 76 -13.82 -7.86 -12.52
C LEU A 76 -14.91 -8.24 -13.53
N ASP A 77 -15.76 -9.19 -13.21
CA ASP A 77 -16.93 -9.55 -14.02
C ASP A 77 -18.05 -8.52 -13.83
N GLU A 78 -18.71 -8.12 -14.92
CA GLU A 78 -19.74 -7.06 -14.93
C GLU A 78 -20.86 -7.29 -13.90
N ALA A 79 -21.18 -8.55 -13.59
CA ALA A 79 -22.21 -8.91 -12.62
C ALA A 79 -21.81 -8.65 -11.16
N THR A 80 -20.54 -8.84 -10.80
CA THR A 80 -20.04 -8.76 -9.40
C THR A 80 -19.31 -7.44 -9.12
N ALA A 81 -18.91 -6.72 -10.18
CA ALA A 81 -18.34 -5.38 -10.11
C ALA A 81 -19.31 -4.34 -9.51
N HIS A 82 -20.63 -4.58 -9.59
CA HIS A 82 -21.66 -3.74 -8.98
C HIS A 82 -21.98 -4.10 -7.51
N GLU A 83 -21.58 -5.29 -7.03
CA GLU A 83 -21.89 -5.77 -5.68
C GLU A 83 -20.70 -5.67 -4.71
N SER A 84 -19.47 -5.58 -5.23
CA SER A 84 -18.28 -5.36 -4.40
C SER A 84 -17.95 -3.87 -4.33
N ASP A 85 -17.91 -3.34 -3.10
CA ASP A 85 -17.60 -1.92 -2.82
C ASP A 85 -16.21 -1.48 -3.34
N GLU A 86 -15.36 -2.41 -3.79
CA GLU A 86 -14.08 -2.05 -4.38
C GLU A 86 -13.48 -3.10 -5.31
N ILE A 87 -13.34 -2.75 -6.59
CA ILE A 87 -12.62 -3.52 -7.59
C ILE A 87 -11.12 -3.38 -7.34
N LEU A 88 -10.50 -4.36 -6.68
CA LEU A 88 -9.07 -4.34 -6.33
C LEU A 88 -8.20 -4.94 -7.45
N TYR A 89 -7.57 -4.09 -8.24
CA TYR A 89 -6.58 -4.45 -9.27
C TYR A 89 -5.21 -3.79 -9.02
N PRO A 90 -4.13 -4.25 -9.66
CA PRO A 90 -2.82 -3.61 -9.53
C PRO A 90 -2.87 -2.19 -10.10
N GLY A 91 -2.95 -1.18 -9.22
CA GLY A 91 -3.14 0.22 -9.59
C GLY A 91 -4.14 0.98 -8.71
N VAL A 92 -4.91 0.28 -7.87
CA VAL A 92 -5.79 0.91 -6.86
C VAL A 92 -5.00 1.61 -5.75
N MET A 93 -5.68 2.47 -4.99
CA MET A 93 -5.11 3.15 -3.82
C MET A 93 -4.47 2.14 -2.86
N PHE A 94 -3.22 2.40 -2.47
CA PHE A 94 -2.41 1.48 -1.65
C PHE A 94 -3.10 1.10 -0.34
N HIS A 95 -3.77 2.05 0.32
CA HIS A 95 -4.47 1.82 1.59
C HIS A 95 -5.48 0.67 1.47
N ASN A 96 -6.22 0.63 0.37
CA ASN A 96 -7.28 -0.32 0.12
C ASN A 96 -6.71 -1.70 -0.27
N ALA A 97 -5.58 -1.70 -0.97
CA ALA A 97 -4.87 -2.93 -1.32
C ALA A 97 -4.03 -3.53 -0.18
N LYS A 98 -3.61 -2.73 0.82
CA LYS A 98 -2.61 -3.11 1.84
C LYS A 98 -2.98 -4.40 2.57
N GLY A 99 -4.17 -4.45 3.18
CA GLY A 99 -4.59 -5.61 3.98
C GLY A 99 -4.72 -6.91 3.19
N ARG A 100 -4.99 -6.83 1.88
CA ARG A 100 -4.99 -7.97 0.96
C ARG A 100 -3.58 -8.34 0.53
N MET A 101 -2.78 -7.36 0.12
CA MET A 101 -1.39 -7.50 -0.32
C MET A 101 -0.55 -8.23 0.72
N GLU A 102 -0.66 -7.85 2.00
CA GLU A 102 0.15 -8.41 3.08
C GLU A 102 -0.07 -9.91 3.31
N LYS A 103 -1.23 -10.45 2.90
CA LYS A 103 -1.58 -11.87 3.02
C LYS A 103 -1.00 -12.72 1.88
N THR A 104 -0.58 -12.10 0.78
CA THR A 104 -0.09 -12.78 -0.43
C THR A 104 1.26 -13.49 -0.21
N ASN A 105 1.52 -14.55 -0.98
CA ASN A 105 2.81 -15.23 -0.96
C ASN A 105 3.89 -14.38 -1.61
N LEU A 106 3.56 -13.61 -2.66
CA LEU A 106 4.51 -12.69 -3.27
C LEU A 106 5.00 -11.64 -2.28
N TRP A 107 4.10 -11.05 -1.48
CA TRP A 107 4.50 -10.11 -0.42
C TRP A 107 5.42 -10.75 0.61
N LYS A 108 5.08 -11.96 1.09
CA LYS A 108 5.91 -12.72 2.04
C LYS A 108 7.31 -13.06 1.50
N ILE A 109 7.46 -13.17 0.18
CA ILE A 109 8.76 -13.36 -0.48
C ILE A 109 9.51 -12.03 -0.53
N VAL A 110 8.87 -10.98 -1.05
CA VAL A 110 9.47 -9.63 -1.22
C VAL A 110 9.87 -9.01 0.12
N SER A 111 9.12 -9.26 1.19
CA SER A 111 9.44 -8.78 2.53
C SER A 111 10.76 -9.37 3.05
N LYS A 112 11.06 -10.62 2.71
CA LYS A 112 12.31 -11.33 3.08
C LYS A 112 13.49 -11.05 2.16
N MET A 113 13.27 -10.44 1.00
CA MET A 113 14.36 -10.15 0.06
C MET A 113 15.28 -9.04 0.60
N PRO A 114 16.61 -9.19 0.47
CA PRO A 114 17.56 -8.12 0.75
C PRO A 114 17.44 -7.05 -0.34
N LYS A 115 16.79 -5.92 -0.01
CA LYS A 115 16.49 -4.83 -0.95
C LYS A 115 17.69 -3.91 -1.24
N GLY A 116 18.82 -4.11 -0.55
CA GLY A 116 19.98 -3.23 -0.63
C GLY A 116 19.79 -1.98 0.23
N SER A 117 19.82 -0.80 -0.37
CA SER A 117 19.80 0.49 0.32
C SER A 117 18.55 1.31 -0.04
N LEU A 118 18.06 2.09 0.92
CA LEU A 118 17.01 3.08 0.72
C LEU A 118 17.65 4.42 0.31
N LEU A 119 17.59 4.75 -0.98
CA LEU A 119 18.30 5.93 -1.53
C LEU A 119 17.46 7.21 -1.57
N HIS A 120 16.14 7.10 -1.44
CA HIS A 120 15.21 8.23 -1.39
C HIS A 120 14.25 8.01 -0.24
N ALA A 121 14.31 8.87 0.78
CA ALA A 121 13.38 8.87 1.90
C ALA A 121 13.27 10.26 2.51
N HIS A 122 12.07 10.60 2.96
CA HIS A 122 11.78 11.79 3.73
C HIS A 122 11.65 11.36 5.18
N LEU A 123 12.56 11.83 6.05
CA LEU A 123 12.71 11.33 7.42
C LEU A 123 11.40 11.42 8.22
N ASP A 124 10.68 12.52 8.05
CA ASP A 124 9.37 12.81 8.63
C ASP A 124 8.27 11.82 8.21
N ALA A 125 8.42 11.12 7.09
CA ALA A 125 7.46 10.13 6.58
C ALA A 125 7.90 8.67 6.79
N MET A 126 8.99 8.42 7.52
CA MET A 126 9.53 7.06 7.74
C MET A 126 8.99 6.37 9.00
N TYR A 127 8.29 7.09 9.86
CA TYR A 127 7.86 6.60 11.15
C TYR A 127 6.40 6.13 11.11
N ASP A 128 6.11 5.10 11.89
CA ASP A 128 4.74 4.70 12.19
C ASP A 128 4.08 5.79 13.05
N PRO A 129 2.93 6.36 12.64
CA PRO A 129 2.21 7.33 13.45
C PRO A 129 1.88 6.82 14.85
N ASP A 130 1.56 5.54 15.01
CA ASP A 130 1.23 4.96 16.32
C ASP A 130 2.46 5.00 17.25
N PHE A 131 3.63 4.69 16.70
CA PHE A 131 4.89 4.82 17.43
C PHE A 131 5.17 6.27 17.82
N LEU A 132 4.97 7.24 16.91
CA LEU A 132 5.19 8.66 17.22
C LEU A 132 4.25 9.17 18.31
N ILE A 133 2.98 8.76 18.28
CA ILE A 133 1.99 9.10 19.31
C ILE A 133 2.41 8.49 20.65
N GLU A 134 2.79 7.22 20.68
CA GLU A 134 3.28 6.56 21.90
C GLU A 134 4.52 7.27 22.47
N GLN A 135 5.49 7.62 21.63
CA GLN A 135 6.67 8.38 22.06
C GLN A 135 6.30 9.77 22.60
N ALA A 136 5.31 10.44 22.01
CA ALA A 136 4.83 11.72 22.51
C ALA A 136 4.21 11.60 23.91
N PHE A 137 3.43 10.54 24.18
CA PHE A 137 2.88 10.26 25.51
C PHE A 137 3.94 9.86 26.53
N ASN A 138 5.00 9.16 26.11
CA ASN A 138 6.08 8.73 27.00
C ASN A 138 7.15 9.80 27.24
N THR A 139 7.14 10.90 26.48
CA THR A 139 8.09 12.00 26.63
C THR A 139 7.52 13.07 27.57
N PRO A 140 8.11 13.27 28.77
CA PRO A 140 7.66 14.33 29.68
C PRO A 140 7.82 15.71 29.05
N GLY A 141 6.87 16.61 29.29
CA GLY A 141 6.90 17.98 28.75
C GLY A 141 6.30 18.13 27.35
N MET A 142 5.68 17.08 26.79
CA MET A 142 4.90 17.18 25.55
C MET A 142 3.54 17.84 25.80
N HIS A 143 3.19 18.77 24.91
CA HIS A 143 1.95 19.53 24.93
C HIS A 143 1.28 19.46 23.56
N ILE A 144 -0.04 19.66 23.54
CA ILE A 144 -0.86 19.85 22.34
C ILE A 144 -1.39 21.27 22.28
N SER A 145 -1.54 21.80 21.07
CA SER A 145 -2.19 23.08 20.80
C SER A 145 -2.93 23.07 19.47
N ALA A 146 -3.96 23.90 19.35
CA ALA A 146 -4.73 24.11 18.14
C ALA A 146 -4.99 25.61 17.92
N PRO A 147 -5.33 26.05 16.69
CA PRO A 147 -5.68 27.44 16.44
C PRO A 147 -7.06 27.84 17.00
N GLN A 148 -7.89 26.87 17.40
CA GLN A 148 -9.22 27.08 17.96
C GLN A 148 -9.62 25.91 18.89
N ALA A 149 -10.68 26.10 19.66
CA ALA A 149 -11.30 25.04 20.47
C ALA A 149 -11.80 23.90 19.58
N LEU A 150 -11.65 22.66 20.04
CA LEU A 150 -12.09 21.45 19.33
C LEU A 150 -13.31 20.86 20.06
N VAL A 151 -14.49 21.42 19.82
CA VAL A 151 -15.69 21.11 20.63
C VAL A 151 -16.63 20.15 19.89
N THR A 152 -16.73 20.29 18.57
CA THR A 152 -17.64 19.52 17.73
C THR A 152 -16.92 18.36 17.02
N PRO A 153 -17.65 17.29 16.64
CA PRO A 153 -17.09 16.22 15.81
C PRO A 153 -16.46 16.69 14.50
N GLU A 154 -17.02 17.74 13.90
CA GLU A 154 -16.51 18.37 12.68
C GLU A 154 -15.13 19.01 12.89
N ASP A 155 -14.89 19.57 14.08
CA ASP A 155 -13.59 20.14 14.44
C ASP A 155 -12.50 19.06 14.46
N TYR A 156 -12.81 17.85 14.93
CA TYR A 156 -11.84 16.74 15.02
C TYR A 156 -11.32 16.30 13.64
N GLY A 157 -12.14 16.45 12.59
CA GLY A 157 -11.79 16.02 11.24
C GLY A 157 -11.06 17.07 10.40
N SER A 158 -11.11 18.34 10.80
CA SER A 158 -10.70 19.45 9.95
C SER A 158 -9.71 20.41 10.60
N ALA A 159 -9.73 20.54 11.92
CA ALA A 159 -8.87 21.48 12.62
C ALA A 159 -7.45 20.92 12.75
N PRO A 160 -6.42 21.69 12.35
CA PRO A 160 -5.05 21.27 12.57
C PRO A 160 -4.69 21.39 14.05
N PHE A 161 -3.83 20.50 14.53
CA PHE A 161 -3.22 20.60 15.85
C PHE A 161 -1.71 20.37 15.74
N ALA A 162 -0.97 20.81 16.74
CA ALA A 162 0.46 20.65 16.85
C ALA A 162 0.83 20.00 18.19
N LEU A 163 1.78 19.07 18.14
CA LEU A 163 2.46 18.53 19.32
C LEU A 163 3.80 19.24 19.46
N GLN A 164 4.10 19.73 20.66
CA GLN A 164 5.36 20.41 20.92
C GLN A 164 5.89 20.15 22.32
N PHE A 165 7.20 20.08 22.43
CA PHE A 165 7.88 20.05 23.72
C PHE A 165 7.92 21.44 24.34
N SER A 166 7.66 21.52 25.64
CA SER A 166 7.78 22.75 26.43
C SER A 166 8.44 22.42 27.77
N SER A 167 9.42 23.24 28.16
CA SER A 167 10.09 23.13 29.46
C SER A 167 9.29 23.76 30.62
N ARG A 168 8.03 24.15 30.39
CA ARG A 168 7.15 24.67 31.44
C ARG A 168 6.91 23.60 32.51
N SER A 169 6.68 24.05 33.74
CA SER A 169 6.38 23.14 34.84
C SER A 169 5.10 22.35 34.53
N PRO A 170 5.10 21.01 34.65
CA PRO A 170 3.89 20.19 34.49
C PRO A 170 2.77 20.58 35.46
N ASN A 171 3.09 21.31 36.53
CA ASN A 171 2.19 21.73 37.58
C ASN A 171 1.67 23.17 37.40
N GLU A 172 1.91 23.82 36.26
CA GLU A 172 1.19 25.06 35.95
C GLU A 172 -0.31 24.74 35.83
N PRO A 173 -1.19 25.46 36.58
CA PRO A 173 -2.60 25.19 36.53
C PRO A 173 -3.12 25.46 35.12
N VAL A 174 -3.52 24.39 34.43
CA VAL A 174 -4.16 24.48 33.14
C VAL A 174 -5.61 24.90 33.40
N THR A 175 -5.95 26.14 33.10
CA THR A 175 -7.29 26.71 33.37
C THR A 175 -8.29 26.49 32.25
N THR A 176 -7.89 25.78 31.19
CA THR A 176 -8.68 25.62 29.97
C THR A 176 -8.49 24.23 29.35
N SER A 177 -9.48 23.75 28.62
CA SER A 177 -9.45 22.44 27.96
C SER A 177 -9.54 22.64 26.46
N LEU A 178 -8.76 21.87 25.69
CA LEU A 178 -8.84 21.88 24.22
C LEU A 178 -10.26 21.56 23.70
N TRP A 179 -11.06 20.88 24.52
CA TRP A 179 -12.39 20.37 24.19
C TRP A 179 -13.54 21.29 24.62
N GLU A 180 -13.23 22.47 25.17
CA GLU A 180 -14.20 23.43 25.69
C GLU A 180 -14.10 24.78 24.96
N ASP A 181 -15.21 25.51 24.86
CA ASP A 181 -15.26 26.83 24.20
C ASP A 181 -14.38 27.90 24.86
N ASN A 182 -13.89 27.64 26.08
CA ASN A 182 -12.98 28.53 26.81
C ASN A 182 -11.50 28.32 26.41
N TYR A 183 -11.20 27.49 25.40
CA TYR A 183 -9.85 27.29 24.89
C TYR A 183 -9.30 28.57 24.25
N GLU A 184 -8.19 29.05 24.81
CA GLU A 184 -7.41 30.13 24.23
C GLU A 184 -6.60 29.60 23.03
N PRO A 185 -6.72 30.19 21.83
CA PRO A 185 -5.96 29.79 20.65
C PRO A 185 -4.46 29.67 20.90
N ALA A 186 -3.86 28.56 20.43
CA ALA A 186 -2.45 28.22 20.60
C ALA A 186 -1.98 28.06 22.06
N ALA A 187 -2.90 27.99 23.04
CA ALA A 187 -2.55 27.63 24.41
C ALA A 187 -2.03 26.19 24.48
N LEU A 188 -0.99 26.00 25.30
CA LEU A 188 -0.33 24.71 25.46
C LEU A 188 -1.00 23.91 26.56
N ILE A 189 -1.57 22.77 26.17
CA ILE A 189 -2.19 21.83 27.09
C ILE A 189 -1.28 20.62 27.22
N PRO A 190 -0.90 20.17 28.43
CA PRO A 190 -0.16 18.93 28.60
C PRO A 190 -0.87 17.78 27.89
N LEU A 191 -0.12 16.98 27.12
CA LEU A 191 -0.70 15.97 26.23
C LEU A 191 -1.54 14.93 26.99
N GLN A 192 -1.04 14.46 28.13
CA GLN A 192 -1.75 13.51 28.99
C GLN A 192 -3.07 14.10 29.52
N THR A 193 -3.06 15.37 29.92
CA THR A 193 -4.26 16.08 30.38
C THR A 193 -5.29 16.17 29.25
N ALA A 194 -4.88 16.61 28.06
CA ALA A 194 -5.77 16.69 26.90
C ALA A 194 -6.37 15.32 26.53
N ALA A 195 -5.60 14.24 26.58
CA ALA A 195 -6.12 12.90 26.32
C ALA A 195 -7.14 12.45 27.38
N SER A 196 -6.82 12.64 28.67
CA SER A 196 -7.70 12.24 29.78
C SER A 196 -9.02 13.03 29.84
N SER A 197 -9.02 14.29 29.38
CA SER A 197 -10.21 15.14 29.34
C SER A 197 -11.03 14.99 28.05
N PHE A 198 -10.64 14.10 27.13
CA PHE A 198 -11.33 13.93 25.85
C PHE A 198 -12.77 13.40 26.05
N PRO A 199 -13.81 14.08 25.52
CA PRO A 199 -15.21 13.76 25.83
C PRO A 199 -15.68 12.35 25.42
N LYS A 200 -14.99 11.68 24.49
CA LYS A 200 -15.36 10.34 23.99
C LYS A 200 -14.49 9.21 24.54
N GLY A 201 -13.70 9.47 25.59
CA GLY A 201 -12.75 8.51 26.16
C GLY A 201 -11.44 8.49 25.36
N GLY A 202 -10.45 9.25 25.81
CA GLY A 202 -9.17 9.45 25.09
C GLY A 202 -7.98 8.66 25.65
N GLU A 203 -8.19 7.81 26.65
CA GLU A 203 -7.15 6.90 27.12
C GLU A 203 -7.17 5.60 26.30
N PRO A 204 -5.99 5.03 26.00
CA PRO A 204 -5.94 3.72 25.37
C PRO A 204 -6.67 2.73 26.28
N ASP A 205 -7.58 1.95 25.70
CA ASP A 205 -8.14 0.78 26.36
C ASP A 205 -6.95 -0.02 26.90
N SER A 206 -6.77 -0.05 28.22
CA SER A 206 -5.75 -0.86 28.87
C SER A 206 -6.18 -2.32 28.72
N GLY A 207 -5.97 -2.85 27.52
CA GLY A 207 -6.34 -4.18 27.10
C GLY A 207 -5.60 -5.22 27.92
N ASN A 208 -6.25 -5.67 28.98
CA ASN A 208 -5.97 -6.95 29.59
C ASN A 208 -6.70 -8.00 28.73
N GLY A 209 -5.98 -8.69 27.83
CA GLY A 209 -6.54 -9.72 26.94
C GLY A 209 -5.58 -10.19 25.87
#